data_AF-A0A0G1GI33-F1
#
_entry.id   AF-A0A0G1GI33-F1
#
_cell.length_a   1.000
_cell.length_b   1.000
_cell.length_c   1.000
_cell.angle_alpha   90.00
_cell.angle_beta   90.00
_cell.angle_gamma   90.00
#
_symmetry.space_group_name_H-M   'P 1'
#
loop_
_entity.id
_entity.type
_entity.pdbx_description
1 polymer ?
#
loop_
_entity_poly.entity_id
_entity_poly.type
_entity_poly.pdbx_seq_one_letter_code
_entity_poly.pdbx_strand_id
1 'polypeptide(L)'
;MTILVSFYKYNTSEKHYINVKVKAGQGLWWYSGNNPKIWMLNSLNKDILNNPQIALKSIRYYPINPESNNNTDSFDIFIIARISVIKDGNQYTYRRNPVNVGAPIDMRFNNIMATGTVIDMNEKEIDDDLHSINVSIIKHNPFPYEMESLSGGTIYFDGMENTLEVKEKLITTNSFNGSNQTLSVNMKLKVKKIRNFYVFGNERIISVGNKFTFITPSFTFSDWVITKVENTT
;
A
#
# COMPACT_ATOMS: atom_id res chain seq x y z
N MET A 1 1.01 -65.23 -12.49
CA MET A 1 0.62 -63.90 -13.00
C MET A 1 0.51 -62.97 -11.79
N THR A 2 1.62 -62.33 -11.44
CA THR A 2 1.77 -61.57 -10.19
C THR A 2 1.50 -60.10 -10.52
N ILE A 3 0.35 -59.59 -10.10
CA ILE A 3 0.02 -58.17 -10.23
C ILE A 3 0.92 -57.45 -9.23
N LEU A 4 2.04 -56.93 -9.73
CA LEU A 4 2.86 -55.93 -9.04
C LEU A 4 1.98 -54.69 -8.89
N VAL A 5 1.33 -54.60 -7.73
CA VAL A 5 0.66 -53.40 -7.27
C VAL A 5 1.75 -52.38 -7.02
N SER A 6 2.13 -51.70 -8.10
CA SER A 6 2.94 -50.50 -8.07
C SER A 6 2.06 -49.42 -7.43
N PHE A 7 1.98 -49.44 -6.09
CA PHE A 7 1.58 -48.29 -5.31
C PHE A 7 2.56 -47.20 -5.68
N TYR A 8 2.18 -46.41 -6.68
CA TYR A 8 2.77 -45.13 -6.99
C TYR A 8 2.87 -44.42 -5.65
N LYS A 9 4.11 -44.37 -5.17
CA LYS A 9 4.58 -43.47 -4.14
C LYS A 9 4.01 -42.12 -4.55
N TYR A 10 2.88 -41.75 -3.96
CA TYR A 10 2.27 -40.45 -4.13
C TYR A 10 3.36 -39.54 -3.59
N ASN A 11 4.18 -39.00 -4.50
CA ASN A 11 5.19 -38.04 -4.20
C ASN A 11 4.43 -36.91 -3.53
N THR A 12 4.46 -36.89 -2.19
CA THR A 12 4.22 -35.70 -1.41
C THR A 12 5.34 -34.77 -1.81
N SER A 13 5.20 -34.14 -2.98
CA SER A 13 6.09 -33.09 -3.45
C SER A 13 6.23 -32.14 -2.28
N GLU A 14 7.46 -31.91 -1.86
CA GLU A 14 7.76 -30.98 -0.78
C GLU A 14 7.01 -29.68 -1.05
N LYS A 15 6.22 -29.21 -0.08
CA LYS A 15 5.43 -28.00 -0.28
C LYS A 15 6.40 -26.83 -0.38
N HIS A 16 6.55 -26.29 -1.58
CA HIS A 16 7.27 -25.04 -1.76
C HIS A 16 6.37 -23.88 -1.35
N TYR A 17 7.00 -22.86 -0.75
CA TYR A 17 6.31 -21.64 -0.36
C TYR A 17 7.05 -20.45 -0.93
N ILE A 18 6.29 -19.44 -1.30
CA ILE A 18 6.81 -18.14 -1.73
C ILE A 18 6.02 -17.03 -1.05
N ASN A 19 6.68 -15.92 -0.74
CA ASN A 19 6.03 -14.72 -0.27
C ASN A 19 5.65 -13.88 -1.49
N VAL A 20 4.42 -13.37 -1.49
CA VAL A 20 3.90 -12.49 -2.53
C VAL A 20 3.39 -11.22 -1.88
N LYS A 21 3.65 -10.09 -2.54
CA LYS A 21 2.99 -8.82 -2.27
C LYS A 21 1.97 -8.59 -3.37
N VAL A 22 0.73 -8.35 -2.99
CA VAL A 22 -0.41 -8.26 -3.89
C VAL A 22 -1.10 -6.92 -3.71
N LYS A 23 -1.30 -6.16 -4.80
CA LYS A 23 -2.24 -5.03 -4.81
C LYS A 23 -3.63 -5.60 -5.04
N ALA A 24 -4.49 -5.51 -4.03
CA ALA A 24 -5.85 -6.04 -4.11
C ALA A 24 -6.72 -5.18 -5.03
N GLY A 25 -7.60 -5.84 -5.79
CA GLY A 25 -8.38 -5.25 -6.87
C GLY A 25 -8.79 -6.32 -7.87
N GLN A 26 -9.22 -5.96 -9.07
CA GLN A 26 -9.76 -6.94 -10.05
C GLN A 26 -8.72 -7.83 -10.75
N GLY A 27 -7.55 -8.06 -10.14
CA GLY A 27 -6.51 -8.97 -10.64
C GLY A 27 -5.70 -8.45 -11.84
N LEU A 28 -6.27 -7.57 -12.65
CA LEU A 28 -5.69 -7.06 -13.88
C LEU A 28 -5.00 -5.72 -13.65
N TRP A 29 -3.67 -5.67 -13.73
CA TRP A 29 -2.89 -4.44 -13.49
C TRP A 29 -3.20 -3.29 -14.46
N TRP A 30 -3.69 -3.61 -15.66
CA TRP A 30 -4.06 -2.64 -16.70
C TRP A 30 -5.52 -2.19 -16.62
N TYR A 31 -6.34 -2.83 -15.78
CA TYR A 31 -7.76 -2.52 -15.65
C TYR A 31 -8.04 -1.80 -14.34
N SER A 32 -8.50 -0.55 -14.43
CA SER A 32 -8.92 0.24 -13.26
C SER A 32 -10.35 -0.14 -12.87
N GLY A 33 -10.51 -1.32 -12.26
CA GLY A 33 -11.78 -1.75 -11.66
C GLY A 33 -12.15 -0.99 -10.40
N ASN A 34 -13.29 -1.35 -9.79
CA ASN A 34 -13.68 -0.78 -8.50
C ASN A 34 -12.64 -1.09 -7.42
N ASN A 35 -12.13 -0.04 -6.78
CA ASN A 35 -11.18 -0.19 -5.69
C ASN A 35 -11.83 -0.87 -4.48
N PRO A 36 -11.05 -1.68 -3.73
CA PRO A 36 -11.54 -2.29 -2.51
C PRO A 36 -12.11 -1.29 -1.52
N LYS A 37 -13.15 -1.75 -0.79
CA LYS A 37 -13.82 -0.98 0.25
C LYS A 37 -13.30 -1.34 1.64
N ILE A 38 -13.58 -0.47 2.61
CA ILE A 38 -13.22 -0.68 4.03
C ILE A 38 -13.66 -2.05 4.58
N TRP A 39 -14.80 -2.59 4.15
CA TRP A 39 -15.29 -3.88 4.63
C TRP A 39 -14.31 -5.04 4.31
N MET A 40 -13.53 -4.94 3.24
CA MET A 40 -12.54 -5.95 2.87
C MET A 40 -11.41 -6.03 3.90
N LEU A 41 -10.97 -4.88 4.42
CA LEU A 41 -9.95 -4.82 5.48
C LEU A 41 -10.43 -5.51 6.75
N ASN A 42 -11.70 -5.27 7.13
CA ASN A 42 -12.31 -5.89 8.31
C ASN A 42 -12.39 -7.41 8.20
N SER A 43 -12.59 -7.94 7.00
CA SER A 43 -12.61 -9.39 6.76
C SER A 43 -11.20 -10.00 6.81
N LEU A 44 -10.21 -9.33 6.19
CA LEU A 44 -8.83 -9.84 6.14
C LEU A 44 -8.14 -9.84 7.51
N ASN A 45 -8.40 -8.83 8.36
CA ASN A 45 -7.82 -8.76 9.71
C ASN A 45 -8.20 -9.93 10.62
N LYS A 46 -9.28 -10.67 10.31
CA LYS A 46 -9.74 -11.83 11.09
C LYS A 46 -9.04 -13.14 10.69
N ASP A 47 -8.30 -13.15 9.58
CA ASP A 47 -7.72 -14.35 8.96
C ASP A 47 -6.22 -14.56 9.27
N ILE A 48 -5.73 -13.99 10.37
CA ILE A 48 -4.33 -14.14 10.82
C ILE A 48 -4.01 -15.60 11.26
N LEU A 49 -4.99 -16.51 11.31
CA LEU A 49 -4.83 -17.86 11.85
C LEU A 49 -4.98 -19.00 10.80
N ASN A 50 -3.90 -19.78 10.66
CA ASN A 50 -3.83 -21.19 10.25
C ASN A 50 -4.57 -21.63 8.96
N ASN A 51 -4.20 -21.07 7.81
CA ASN A 51 -4.47 -21.72 6.52
C ASN A 51 -3.17 -22.33 5.94
N PRO A 52 -3.11 -23.66 5.70
CA PRO A 52 -1.90 -24.34 5.25
C PRO A 52 -1.53 -24.04 3.78
N GLN A 53 -2.41 -23.40 3.01
CA GLN A 53 -2.17 -23.00 1.63
C GLN A 53 -1.79 -21.52 1.50
N ILE A 54 -2.21 -20.68 2.45
CA ILE A 54 -1.92 -19.25 2.47
C ILE A 54 -1.84 -18.74 3.91
N ALA A 55 -0.74 -18.08 4.26
CA ALA A 55 -0.59 -17.40 5.54
C ALA A 55 -0.49 -15.89 5.28
N LEU A 56 -1.48 -15.15 5.76
CA LEU A 56 -1.45 -13.69 5.76
C LEU A 56 -0.31 -13.21 6.67
N LYS A 57 0.53 -12.29 6.17
CA LYS A 57 1.66 -11.73 6.91
C LYS A 57 1.41 -10.28 7.31
N SER A 58 0.97 -9.45 6.37
CA SER A 58 0.64 -8.06 6.65
C SER A 58 -0.38 -7.53 5.65
N ILE A 59 -1.09 -6.48 6.08
CA ILE A 59 -2.00 -5.71 5.26
C ILE A 59 -1.63 -4.25 5.47
N ARG A 60 -1.37 -3.55 4.38
CA ARG A 60 -1.24 -2.09 4.37
C ARG A 60 -2.31 -1.48 3.50
N TYR A 61 -2.83 -0.32 3.86
CA TYR A 61 -3.85 0.35 3.08
C TYR A 61 -3.62 1.86 3.04
N TYR A 62 -4.03 2.48 1.94
CA TYR A 62 -3.97 3.93 1.74
C TYR A 62 -5.27 4.41 1.09
N PRO A 63 -5.89 5.50 1.58
CA PRO A 63 -7.10 6.02 0.98
C PRO A 63 -6.82 6.54 -0.43
N ILE A 64 -7.80 6.36 -1.30
CA ILE A 64 -7.80 6.87 -2.67
C ILE A 64 -8.48 8.24 -2.67
N ASN A 65 -7.93 9.18 -3.46
CA ASN A 65 -8.45 10.55 -3.51
C ASN A 65 -9.94 10.56 -3.94
N PRO A 66 -10.87 11.09 -3.10
CA PRO A 66 -12.30 11.16 -3.40
C PRO A 66 -12.60 12.14 -4.53
N GLU A 67 -11.69 13.06 -4.88
CA GLU A 67 -11.91 13.96 -6.02
C GLU A 67 -12.03 13.21 -7.36
N SER A 68 -11.50 11.98 -7.43
CA SER A 68 -11.58 11.18 -8.65
C SER A 68 -12.93 10.50 -8.85
N ASN A 69 -13.68 10.20 -7.77
CA ASN A 69 -14.93 9.44 -7.79
C ASN A 69 -15.60 9.62 -6.41
N ASN A 70 -16.93 9.85 -6.34
CA ASN A 70 -17.77 10.00 -5.13
C ASN A 70 -17.72 8.80 -4.13
N ASN A 71 -16.53 8.36 -3.75
CA ASN A 71 -16.23 7.03 -3.27
C ASN A 71 -15.24 7.12 -2.13
N THR A 72 -15.66 7.83 -1.07
CA THR A 72 -14.91 8.14 0.16
C THR A 72 -14.36 6.91 0.88
N ASP A 73 -14.91 5.73 0.59
CA ASP A 73 -14.63 4.51 1.34
C ASP A 73 -13.71 3.55 0.56
N SER A 74 -12.94 4.07 -0.39
CA SER A 74 -12.11 3.28 -1.30
C SER A 74 -10.62 3.37 -0.96
N PHE A 75 -9.93 2.23 -0.99
CA PHE A 75 -8.54 2.11 -0.55
C PHE A 75 -7.70 1.34 -1.56
N ASP A 76 -6.45 1.76 -1.72
CA ASP A 76 -5.39 0.90 -2.23
C ASP A 76 -4.99 -0.04 -1.10
N ILE A 77 -5.21 -1.34 -1.28
CA ILE A 77 -4.90 -2.37 -0.27
C ILE A 77 -3.76 -3.25 -0.78
N PHE A 78 -2.72 -3.38 0.03
CA PHE A 78 -1.54 -4.19 -0.23
C PHE A 78 -1.48 -5.34 0.77
N ILE A 79 -1.44 -6.56 0.26
CA ILE A 79 -1.45 -7.79 1.05
C ILE A 79 -0.10 -8.47 0.87
N ILE A 80 0.61 -8.75 1.96
CA ILE A 80 1.75 -9.67 1.95
C ILE A 80 1.28 -11.00 2.51
N ALA A 81 1.47 -12.06 1.73
CA ALA A 81 1.08 -13.41 2.12
C ALA A 81 2.14 -14.44 1.70
N ARG A 82 2.29 -15.49 2.51
CA ARG A 82 3.07 -16.67 2.16
C ARG A 82 2.13 -17.71 1.57
N ILE A 83 2.32 -18.10 0.32
CA ILE A 83 1.46 -19.04 -0.39
C ILE A 83 2.19 -20.35 -0.69
N SER A 84 1.47 -21.48 -0.64
CA SER A 84 1.98 -22.78 -1.08
C SER A 84 1.87 -22.90 -2.60
N VAL A 85 2.99 -23.18 -3.26
CA VAL A 85 3.11 -23.21 -4.72
C VAL A 85 3.72 -24.51 -5.20
N ILE A 86 3.47 -24.83 -6.47
CA ILE A 86 4.25 -25.84 -7.20
C ILE A 86 5.37 -25.09 -7.92
N LYS A 87 6.60 -25.51 -7.70
CA LYS A 87 7.80 -24.96 -8.36
C LYS A 87 8.22 -25.90 -9.49
N ASP A 88 8.34 -25.36 -10.70
CA ASP A 88 8.90 -26.05 -11.86
C ASP A 88 10.00 -25.16 -12.47
N GLY A 89 11.26 -25.52 -12.21
CA GLY A 89 12.40 -24.65 -12.48
C GLY A 89 12.28 -23.29 -11.78
N ASN A 90 12.20 -22.22 -12.58
CA ASN A 90 12.03 -20.84 -12.10
C ASN A 90 10.57 -20.35 -12.14
N GLN A 91 9.63 -21.23 -12.44
CA GLN A 91 8.21 -20.90 -12.51
C GLN A 91 7.51 -21.38 -11.25
N TYR A 92 6.60 -20.56 -10.76
CA TYR A 92 5.74 -20.89 -9.62
C TYR A 92 4.31 -20.91 -10.09
N THR A 93 3.55 -21.91 -9.65
CA THR A 93 2.11 -21.97 -9.89
C THR A 93 1.34 -22.10 -8.58
N TYR A 94 0.28 -21.32 -8.45
CA TYR A 94 -0.67 -21.35 -7.36
C TYR A 94 -2.03 -21.73 -7.91
N ARG A 95 -2.56 -22.89 -7.49
CA ARG A 95 -3.87 -23.40 -7.94
C ARG A 95 -4.02 -23.42 -9.47
N ARG A 96 -2.97 -23.85 -10.17
CA ARG A 96 -2.84 -23.93 -11.65
C ARG A 96 -2.68 -22.58 -12.37
N ASN A 97 -2.62 -21.46 -11.66
CA ASN A 97 -2.30 -20.16 -12.24
C ASN A 97 -0.83 -19.81 -12.02
N PRO A 98 -0.15 -19.19 -12.99
CA PRO A 98 1.21 -18.72 -12.81
C PRO A 98 1.27 -17.63 -11.73
N VAL A 99 2.35 -17.63 -10.95
CA VAL A 99 2.67 -16.59 -9.98
C VAL A 99 3.93 -15.89 -10.45
N ASN A 100 3.75 -14.69 -10.98
CA ASN A 100 4.83 -13.79 -11.39
C ASN A 100 4.39 -12.35 -11.15
N VAL A 101 5.33 -11.41 -11.03
CA VAL A 101 5.00 -9.98 -10.98
C VAL A 101 4.15 -9.61 -12.22
N GLY A 102 3.06 -8.88 -11.99
CA GLY A 102 2.06 -8.54 -13.00
C GLY A 102 0.96 -9.59 -13.21
N ALA A 103 1.07 -10.79 -12.62
CA ALA A 103 0.03 -11.81 -12.75
C ALA A 103 -1.17 -11.54 -11.82
N PRO A 104 -2.40 -11.83 -12.26
CA PRO A 104 -3.56 -11.91 -11.36
C PRO A 104 -3.40 -13.08 -10.39
N ILE A 105 -3.88 -12.92 -9.16
CA ILE A 105 -3.92 -13.97 -8.16
C ILE A 105 -5.23 -13.92 -7.36
N ASP A 106 -5.83 -15.09 -7.16
CA ASP A 106 -7.04 -15.28 -6.37
C ASP A 106 -6.71 -15.98 -5.04
N MET A 107 -6.58 -15.18 -3.98
CA MET A 107 -6.25 -15.64 -2.64
C MET A 107 -7.52 -16.00 -1.87
N ARG A 108 -7.59 -17.24 -1.38
CA ARG A 108 -8.70 -17.70 -0.53
C ARG A 108 -8.26 -17.78 0.92
N PHE A 109 -8.64 -16.77 1.69
CA PHE A 109 -8.56 -16.78 3.14
C PHE A 109 -9.82 -17.46 3.71
N ASN A 110 -9.89 -17.68 5.03
CA ASN A 110 -10.99 -18.45 5.60
C ASN A 110 -12.33 -17.72 5.48
N ASN A 111 -12.32 -16.39 5.62
CA ASN A 111 -13.53 -15.55 5.66
C ASN A 111 -13.75 -14.74 4.39
N ILE A 112 -12.78 -14.69 3.48
CA ILE A 112 -12.85 -13.87 2.28
C ILE A 112 -12.00 -14.42 1.14
N MET A 113 -12.48 -14.22 -0.09
CA MET A 113 -11.65 -14.34 -1.29
C MET A 113 -11.18 -12.94 -1.69
N ALA A 114 -9.87 -12.73 -1.70
CA ALA A 114 -9.26 -11.50 -2.20
C ALA A 114 -8.64 -11.78 -3.56
N THR A 115 -8.89 -10.90 -4.52
CA THR A 115 -8.26 -10.93 -5.84
C THR A 115 -7.35 -9.72 -5.97
N GLY A 116 -6.32 -9.83 -6.81
CA GLY A 116 -5.35 -8.75 -6.98
C GLY A 116 -4.23 -9.10 -7.91
N THR A 117 -3.31 -8.16 -8.11
CA THR A 117 -2.12 -8.36 -8.94
C THR A 117 -0.90 -8.53 -8.06
N VAL A 118 -0.07 -9.53 -8.35
CA VAL A 118 1.25 -9.69 -7.72
C VAL A 118 2.14 -8.52 -8.15
N ILE A 119 2.62 -7.73 -7.20
CA ILE A 119 3.52 -6.59 -7.42
C ILE A 119 4.95 -6.85 -6.95
N ASP A 120 5.14 -7.85 -6.09
CA ASP A 120 6.46 -8.32 -5.65
C ASP A 120 6.35 -9.80 -5.25
N MET A 121 7.46 -10.54 -5.36
CA MET A 121 7.53 -11.93 -4.94
C MET A 121 8.96 -12.34 -4.57
N ASN A 122 9.09 -13.13 -3.51
CA ASN A 122 10.40 -13.60 -3.05
C ASN A 122 10.25 -14.93 -2.27
N GLU A 123 11.21 -15.84 -2.41
CA GLU A 123 11.28 -17.04 -1.58
C GLU A 123 11.59 -16.69 -0.11
N LYS A 124 12.33 -15.60 0.11
CA LYS A 124 12.56 -14.99 1.43
C LYS A 124 11.41 -14.05 1.79
N GLU A 125 11.37 -13.61 3.05
CA GLU A 125 10.38 -12.63 3.48
C GLU A 125 10.52 -11.33 2.68
N ILE A 126 9.38 -10.71 2.37
CA ILE A 126 9.33 -9.42 1.70
C ILE A 126 9.40 -8.35 2.78
N ASP A 127 10.48 -7.56 2.74
CA ASP A 127 10.64 -6.35 3.53
C ASP A 127 10.46 -5.14 2.63
N ASP A 128 9.69 -4.16 3.08
CA ASP A 128 9.45 -2.92 2.35
C ASP A 128 10.57 -1.90 2.52
N ASP A 129 11.53 -2.13 3.41
CA ASP A 129 12.69 -1.26 3.69
C ASP A 129 12.29 0.22 3.73
N LEU A 130 11.45 0.55 4.71
CA LEU A 130 10.87 1.89 4.86
C LEU A 130 11.86 2.82 5.57
N HIS A 131 12.14 3.95 4.93
CA HIS A 131 12.99 5.01 5.43
C HIS A 131 12.16 6.21 5.87
N SER A 132 12.58 6.89 6.93
CA SER A 132 11.96 8.14 7.35
C SER A 132 12.58 9.32 6.61
N ILE A 133 11.73 10.17 6.03
CA ILE A 133 12.11 11.45 5.42
C ILE A 133 11.27 12.58 5.99
N ASN A 134 11.84 13.79 6.01
CA ASN A 134 11.11 15.02 6.28
C ASN A 134 10.70 15.65 4.94
N VAL A 135 9.45 16.08 4.84
CA VAL A 135 8.87 16.69 3.64
C VAL A 135 8.21 17.99 4.05
N SER A 136 8.53 19.05 3.32
CA SER A 136 7.81 20.33 3.41
C SER A 136 6.86 20.43 2.23
N ILE A 137 5.60 20.76 2.52
CA ILE A 137 4.57 21.02 1.50
C ILE A 137 3.95 22.39 1.72
N ILE A 138 3.48 23.01 0.65
CA ILE A 138 2.79 24.31 0.70
C ILE A 138 1.46 24.28 -0.04
N LYS A 139 0.53 25.12 0.40
CA LYS A 139 -0.70 25.45 -0.32
C LYS A 139 -0.87 26.97 -0.37
N HIS A 140 -1.08 27.48 -1.58
CA HIS A 140 -1.38 28.89 -1.79
C HIS A 140 -2.89 29.11 -1.68
N ASN A 141 -3.28 30.20 -1.03
CA ASN A 141 -4.67 30.58 -0.78
C ASN A 141 -5.49 29.42 -0.16
N PRO A 142 -5.02 28.87 0.98
CA PRO A 142 -5.74 27.80 1.68
C PRO A 142 -7.12 28.30 2.09
N PHE A 143 -8.10 27.40 2.12
CA PHE A 143 -9.40 27.75 2.68
C PHE A 143 -9.28 27.93 4.21
N PRO A 144 -10.14 28.76 4.84
CA PRO A 144 -10.14 28.94 6.29
C PRO A 144 -10.17 27.63 7.08
N TYR A 145 -10.98 26.67 6.64
CA TYR A 145 -11.06 25.36 7.31
C TYR A 145 -9.73 24.59 7.24
N GLU A 146 -8.91 24.74 6.19
CA GLU A 146 -7.59 24.08 6.10
C GLU A 146 -6.58 24.70 7.08
N MET A 147 -6.72 26.00 7.30
CA MET A 147 -5.94 26.74 8.30
C MET A 147 -6.36 26.43 9.74
N GLU A 148 -7.53 25.83 9.97
CA GLU A 148 -8.01 25.48 11.31
C GLU A 148 -7.85 23.99 11.61
N SER A 149 -8.20 23.11 10.67
CA SER A 149 -8.33 21.67 10.91
C SER A 149 -7.01 20.92 11.03
N LEU A 150 -5.95 21.43 10.37
CA LEU A 150 -4.65 20.78 10.41
C LEU A 150 -3.88 21.16 11.67
N SER A 151 -3.68 20.22 12.58
CA SER A 151 -2.87 20.39 13.80
C SER A 151 -1.55 19.60 13.73
N GLY A 152 -0.53 20.13 14.40
CA GLY A 152 0.68 19.37 14.69
C GLY A 152 0.35 18.09 15.46
N GLY A 153 0.99 16.99 15.12
CA GLY A 153 0.70 15.65 15.65
C GLY A 153 -0.33 14.86 14.86
N THR A 154 -0.89 15.40 13.77
CA THR A 154 -1.74 14.61 12.86
C THR A 154 -0.96 13.42 12.31
N ILE A 155 -1.42 12.21 12.57
CA ILE A 155 -0.80 10.96 12.12
C ILE A 155 -1.67 10.21 11.12
N TYR A 156 -1.02 9.36 10.31
CA TYR A 156 -1.69 8.33 9.51
C TYR A 156 -1.08 6.95 9.80
N PHE A 157 -1.94 6.00 10.16
CA PHE A 157 -1.59 4.59 10.36
C PHE A 157 -2.05 3.79 9.14
N ASP A 158 -1.14 3.02 8.54
CA ASP A 158 -1.42 2.28 7.29
C ASP A 158 -1.90 0.84 7.50
N GLY A 159 -2.19 0.44 8.75
CA GLY A 159 -2.51 -0.94 9.11
C GLY A 159 -1.38 -1.67 9.84
N MET A 160 -0.13 -1.21 9.67
CA MET A 160 1.04 -1.78 10.33
C MET A 160 1.79 -0.77 11.18
N GLU A 161 1.96 0.46 10.68
CA GLU A 161 2.72 1.50 11.38
C GLU A 161 2.26 2.92 11.02
N ASN A 162 2.70 3.90 11.81
CA ASN A 162 2.52 5.31 11.48
C ASN A 162 3.44 5.67 10.31
N THR A 163 2.86 6.09 9.18
CA THR A 163 3.59 6.40 7.93
C THR A 163 3.59 7.88 7.57
N LEU A 164 2.71 8.67 8.18
CA LEU A 164 2.72 10.13 8.09
C LEU A 164 2.56 10.72 9.48
N GLU A 165 3.31 11.77 9.76
CA GLU A 165 3.17 12.59 10.95
C GLU A 165 3.40 14.06 10.61
N VAL A 166 2.43 14.92 10.88
CA VAL A 166 2.59 16.38 10.74
C VAL A 166 3.34 16.91 11.95
N LYS A 167 4.50 17.53 11.71
CA LYS A 167 5.36 18.08 12.76
C LYS A 167 5.00 19.51 13.07
N GLU A 168 4.85 20.32 12.03
CA GLU A 168 4.71 21.76 12.16
C GLU A 168 3.81 22.31 11.07
N LYS A 169 3.14 23.40 11.41
CA LYS A 169 2.29 24.19 10.53
C LYS A 169 2.63 25.66 10.69
N LEU A 170 2.83 26.35 9.57
CA LEU A 170 3.15 27.76 9.52
C LEU A 170 2.25 28.46 8.51
N ILE A 171 1.66 29.59 8.91
CA ILE A 171 0.84 30.44 8.04
C ILE A 171 1.63 31.72 7.78
N THR A 172 1.85 32.04 6.51
CA THR A 172 2.51 33.28 6.10
C THR A 172 1.53 34.13 5.31
N THR A 173 1.31 35.37 5.79
CA THR A 173 0.46 36.35 5.13
C THR A 173 1.33 37.42 4.49
N ASN A 174 1.25 37.56 3.17
CA ASN A 174 1.91 38.66 2.47
C ASN A 174 0.99 39.87 2.44
N SER A 175 1.21 40.81 3.36
CA SER A 175 0.35 41.98 3.61
C SER A 175 0.31 43.03 2.50
N PHE A 176 1.05 42.85 1.39
CA PHE A 176 1.06 43.87 0.33
C PHE A 176 -0.26 44.01 -0.42
N ASN A 177 -1.15 43.00 -0.39
CA ASN A 177 -2.50 43.06 -1.00
C ASN A 177 -3.59 42.29 -0.21
N GLY A 178 -3.33 41.89 1.04
CA GLY A 178 -4.33 41.30 1.94
C GLY A 178 -4.91 39.92 1.58
N SER A 179 -4.66 39.38 0.38
CA SER A 179 -5.33 38.17 -0.12
C SER A 179 -4.44 36.95 -0.36
N ASN A 180 -3.11 37.09 -0.30
CA ASN A 180 -2.19 35.98 -0.59
C ASN A 180 -1.64 35.38 0.70
N GLN A 181 -2.31 34.32 1.16
CA GLN A 181 -1.87 33.50 2.29
C GLN A 181 -1.19 32.23 1.76
N THR A 182 -0.11 31.82 2.40
CA THR A 182 0.53 30.52 2.15
C THR A 182 0.53 29.72 3.44
N LEU A 183 0.04 28.50 3.35
CA LEU A 183 0.09 27.52 4.43
C LEU A 183 1.19 26.52 4.13
N SER A 184 2.17 26.45 5.02
CA SER A 184 3.32 25.55 4.94
C SER A 184 3.22 24.49 6.03
N VAL A 185 3.51 23.24 5.66
CA VAL A 185 3.43 22.10 6.56
C VAL A 185 4.70 21.28 6.45
N ASN A 186 5.35 21.04 7.59
CA ASN A 186 6.46 20.10 7.70
C ASN A 186 5.91 18.78 8.24
N MET A 187 6.19 17.69 7.54
CA MET A 187 5.74 16.35 7.91
C MET A 187 6.88 15.34 7.79
N LYS A 188 6.79 14.28 8.60
CA LYS A 188 7.62 13.10 8.51
C LYS A 188 6.86 12.01 7.76
N LEU A 189 7.45 11.46 6.70
CA LEU A 189 6.89 10.36 5.92
C LEU A 189 7.77 9.12 6.05
N LYS A 190 7.15 7.94 6.07
CA LYS A 190 7.83 6.66 5.82
C LYS A 190 7.67 6.27 4.36
N VAL A 191 8.78 6.11 3.67
CA VAL A 191 8.83 5.89 2.22
C VAL A 191 9.74 4.73 1.87
N LYS A 192 9.44 4.04 0.77
CA LYS A 192 10.35 3.07 0.17
C LYS A 192 11.30 3.81 -0.76
N LYS A 193 12.59 3.46 -0.74
CA LYS A 193 13.56 3.99 -1.70
C LYS A 193 13.68 3.03 -2.89
N ILE A 194 13.23 3.46 -4.06
CA ILE A 194 13.33 2.69 -5.30
C ILE A 194 14.26 3.43 -6.25
N ARG A 195 15.48 2.92 -6.41
CA ARG A 195 16.57 3.60 -7.14
C ARG A 195 16.80 5.01 -6.54
N ASN A 196 16.44 6.05 -7.29
CA ASN A 196 16.59 7.45 -6.89
C ASN A 196 15.27 8.11 -6.47
N PHE A 197 14.19 7.33 -6.33
CA PHE A 197 12.87 7.84 -5.98
C PHE A 197 12.49 7.44 -4.56
N TYR A 198 11.89 8.38 -3.84
CA TYR A 198 11.14 8.09 -2.62
C TYR A 198 9.69 7.81 -2.99
N VAL A 199 9.18 6.66 -2.57
CA VAL A 199 7.83 6.20 -2.90
C VAL A 199 7.04 6.02 -1.62
N PHE A 200 6.00 6.83 -1.45
CA PHE A 200 5.04 6.76 -0.37
C PHE A 200 3.85 5.86 -0.77
N GLY A 201 3.44 4.96 0.14
CA GLY A 201 2.29 4.08 -0.09
C GLY A 201 2.38 3.19 -1.33
N ASN A 202 3.59 2.72 -1.67
CA ASN A 202 3.93 1.86 -2.82
C ASN A 202 3.80 2.48 -4.22
N GLU A 203 3.12 3.62 -4.38
CA GLU A 203 2.83 4.16 -5.72
C GLU A 203 3.13 5.66 -5.87
N ARG A 204 3.13 6.43 -4.78
CA ARG A 204 3.22 7.90 -4.85
C ARG A 204 4.65 8.37 -4.77
N ILE A 205 5.18 8.92 -5.86
CA ILE A 205 6.53 9.48 -5.89
C ILE A 205 6.55 10.81 -5.10
N ILE A 206 7.47 10.90 -4.15
CA ILE A 206 7.74 12.10 -3.35
C ILE A 206 8.96 12.81 -3.94
N SER A 207 8.72 13.93 -4.63
CA SER A 207 9.76 14.80 -5.17
C SER A 207 9.34 16.26 -5.16
N VAL A 208 10.33 17.16 -5.07
CA VAL A 208 10.10 18.61 -5.10
C VAL A 208 9.39 19.02 -6.38
N GLY A 209 8.41 19.91 -6.28
CA GLY A 209 7.56 20.39 -7.36
C GLY A 209 6.32 19.52 -7.62
N ASN A 210 6.29 18.26 -7.16
CA ASN A 210 5.11 17.42 -7.34
C ASN A 210 3.97 17.85 -6.41
N LYS A 211 2.75 17.62 -6.89
CA LYS A 211 1.56 17.66 -6.04
C LYS A 211 1.53 16.45 -5.12
N PHE A 212 1.21 16.69 -3.86
CA PHE A 212 0.95 15.72 -2.83
C PHE A 212 -0.53 15.78 -2.47
N THR A 213 -1.21 14.68 -2.77
CA THR A 213 -2.62 14.51 -2.43
C THR A 213 -2.77 13.26 -1.56
N PHE A 214 -3.31 13.46 -0.35
CA PHE A 214 -3.41 12.41 0.66
C PHE A 214 -4.52 12.70 1.67
N ILE A 215 -5.06 11.65 2.28
CA ILE A 215 -6.14 11.77 3.26
C ILE A 215 -5.70 11.11 4.55
N THR A 216 -5.90 11.83 5.64
CA THR A 216 -5.83 11.30 7.00
C THR A 216 -7.23 11.29 7.61
N PRO A 217 -7.45 10.60 8.75
CA PRO A 217 -8.75 10.64 9.43
C PRO A 217 -9.20 12.06 9.81
N SER A 218 -8.28 13.00 9.98
CA SER A 218 -8.55 14.37 10.42
C SER A 218 -8.41 15.43 9.33
N PHE A 219 -7.79 15.12 8.18
CA PHE A 219 -7.47 16.13 7.18
C PHE A 219 -7.33 15.56 5.77
N THR A 220 -7.73 16.34 4.77
CA THR A 220 -7.47 16.04 3.35
C THR A 220 -6.45 17.02 2.80
N PHE A 221 -5.27 16.51 2.48
CA PHE A 221 -4.28 17.21 1.67
C PHE A 221 -4.71 17.08 0.22
N SER A 222 -5.31 18.13 -0.36
CA SER A 222 -5.60 18.20 -1.81
C SER A 222 -4.69 19.24 -2.48
N ASP A 223 -3.95 18.79 -3.49
CA ASP A 223 -3.14 19.61 -4.39
C ASP A 223 -2.04 20.45 -3.70
N TRP A 224 -1.44 19.91 -2.65
CA TRP A 224 -0.32 20.55 -1.96
C TRP A 224 0.96 20.39 -2.75
N VAL A 225 1.82 21.40 -2.83
CA VAL A 225 3.08 21.31 -3.58
C VAL A 225 4.22 20.95 -2.65
N ILE A 226 4.98 19.91 -2.98
CA ILE A 226 6.19 19.54 -2.25
C ILE A 226 7.30 20.57 -2.55
N THR A 227 7.83 21.22 -1.52
CA THR A 227 8.89 22.23 -1.65
C THR A 227 10.24 21.72 -1.18
N LYS A 228 10.27 20.72 -0.29
CA LYS A 228 11.51 20.21 0.30
C LYS A 228 11.38 18.72 0.62
N VAL A 229 12.46 17.98 0.43
CA VAL A 229 12.61 16.57 0.82
C VAL A 229 13.98 16.37 1.45
N GLU A 230 14.04 15.89 2.69
CA GLU A 230 15.28 15.69 3.45
C GLU A 230 15.28 14.32 4.13
N ASN A 231 16.44 13.68 4.20
CA ASN A 231 16.57 12.45 4.99
C ASN A 231 16.50 12.78 6.48
N THR A 232 15.82 11.94 7.26
CA THR A 232 15.98 11.96 8.71
C THR A 232 17.33 11.29 9.02
N THR A 233 18.34 12.08 9.38
CA THR A 233 19.60 11.56 9.95
C THR A 233 19.38 10.92 11.30
#